data_AF-A0A3R9RSH7-F1
#
_entry.id   AF-A0A3R9RSH7-F1
#
_cell.length_a   1.000
_cell.length_b   1.000
_cell.length_c   1.000
_cell.angle_alpha   90.00
_cell.angle_beta   90.00
_cell.angle_gamma   90.00
#
_symmetry.space_group_name_H-M   'P 1'
#
loop_
_entity.id
_entity.type
_entity.pdbx_description
1 polymer ?
#
loop_
_entity_poly.entity_id
_entity_poly.type
_entity_poly.pdbx_seq_one_letter_code
_entity_poly.pdbx_strand_id
1 'polypeptide(L)'
;IELVRMTNSGTEATMTAIRLARGYTGRDKIVKFEGCYHGHSDSLLVKAGSGLLTKGEGEPTSKGVPADFAKHTLTLPYNDIAALKECFAKFGHEIAGVIIEPVAGNMNMVKPIDGFLQAIRDVCDEYKSVFIIDEVMTGFRVALGGAQSVYNVKPDLTTLGKIIGAGLPVGAFGGKRE
;
A
#
# COMPACT_ATOMS: atom_id res chain seq x y z
N ILE A 1 9.12 11.16 -8.18
CA ILE A 1 10.04 10.76 -7.11
C ILE A 1 11.17 11.77 -7.07
N GLU A 2 11.40 12.42 -5.94
CA GLU A 2 12.46 13.43 -5.75
C GLU A 2 13.70 12.82 -5.09
N LEU A 3 13.50 11.97 -4.08
CA LEU A 3 14.55 11.17 -3.44
C LEU A 3 14.20 9.68 -3.50
N VAL A 4 15.22 8.84 -3.64
CA VAL A 4 15.09 7.39 -3.77
C VAL A 4 16.13 6.67 -2.91
N ARG A 5 15.74 5.53 -2.35
CA ARG A 5 16.60 4.63 -1.60
C ARG A 5 16.52 3.23 -2.16
N MET A 6 17.68 2.66 -2.49
CA MET A 6 17.80 1.30 -2.99
C MET A 6 17.70 0.27 -1.84
N THR A 7 17.14 -0.89 -2.18
CA THR A 7 16.99 -2.09 -1.35
C THR A 7 17.30 -3.34 -2.21
N ASN A 8 17.30 -4.52 -1.61
CA ASN A 8 17.58 -5.78 -2.32
C ASN A 8 16.32 -6.44 -2.90
N SER A 9 15.12 -5.98 -2.48
CA SER A 9 13.86 -6.57 -2.95
C SER A 9 12.67 -5.62 -2.83
N GLY A 10 11.57 -5.97 -3.51
CA GLY A 10 10.27 -5.32 -3.34
C GLY A 10 9.74 -5.43 -1.91
N THR A 11 9.91 -6.58 -1.25
CA THR A 11 9.54 -6.77 0.18
C THR A 11 10.26 -5.77 1.09
N GLU A 12 11.56 -5.55 0.88
CA GLU A 12 12.33 -4.58 1.66
C GLU A 12 11.86 -3.14 1.38
N ALA A 13 11.51 -2.84 0.13
CA ALA A 13 11.00 -1.53 -0.26
C ALA A 13 9.64 -1.23 0.41
N THR A 14 8.68 -2.15 0.36
CA THR A 14 7.33 -1.98 0.94
C THR A 14 7.36 -1.92 2.46
N MET A 15 8.12 -2.80 3.14
CA MET A 15 8.24 -2.73 4.60
C MET A 15 8.88 -1.43 5.07
N THR A 16 9.82 -0.89 4.29
CA THR A 16 10.50 0.37 4.63
C THR A 16 9.61 1.58 4.33
N ALA A 17 8.87 1.57 3.23
CA ALA A 17 7.88 2.60 2.90
C ALA A 17 6.78 2.68 3.96
N ILE A 18 6.27 1.54 4.44
CA ILE A 18 5.30 1.48 5.55
C ILE A 18 5.90 2.01 6.84
N ARG A 19 7.14 1.63 7.17
CA ARG A 19 7.83 2.15 8.35
C ARG A 19 8.02 3.67 8.26
N LEU A 20 8.37 4.19 7.09
CA LEU A 20 8.50 5.62 6.84
C LEU A 20 7.17 6.35 7.01
N ALA A 21 6.07 5.81 6.46
CA ALA A 21 4.74 6.37 6.64
C ALA A 21 4.36 6.45 8.14
N ARG A 22 4.55 5.37 8.89
CA ARG A 22 4.31 5.35 10.34
C ARG A 22 5.14 6.39 11.09
N GLY A 23 6.45 6.46 10.79
CA GLY A 23 7.36 7.42 11.42
C GLY A 23 7.02 8.87 11.08
N TYR A 24 6.62 9.14 9.84
CA TYR A 24 6.26 10.48 9.36
C TYR A 24 4.97 10.99 10.00
N THR A 25 3.95 10.14 10.10
CA THR A 25 2.64 10.55 10.64
C THR A 25 2.53 10.38 12.15
N GLY A 26 3.39 9.58 12.78
CA GLY A 26 3.26 9.18 14.18
C GLY A 26 2.06 8.28 14.44
N ARG A 27 1.65 7.46 13.47
CA ARG A 27 0.43 6.64 13.51
C ARG A 27 0.76 5.18 13.22
N ASP A 28 -0.07 4.26 13.71
CA ASP A 28 0.24 2.83 13.64
C ASP A 28 -0.48 2.09 12.51
N LYS A 29 -1.74 2.45 12.21
CA LYS A 29 -2.57 1.67 11.30
C LYS A 29 -2.17 1.88 9.84
N ILE A 30 -2.26 0.83 9.04
CA ILE A 30 -2.18 0.92 7.58
C ILE A 30 -3.42 0.32 6.94
N VAL A 31 -3.75 0.78 5.74
CA VAL A 31 -4.76 0.15 4.89
C VAL A 31 -4.06 -0.56 3.72
N LYS A 32 -4.46 -1.80 3.46
CA LYS A 32 -4.14 -2.54 2.24
C LYS A 32 -5.42 -3.10 1.62
N PHE A 33 -5.31 -3.61 0.41
CA PHE A 33 -6.45 -4.21 -0.29
C PHE A 33 -6.34 -5.73 -0.37
N GLU A 34 -7.48 -6.42 -0.33
CA GLU A 34 -7.56 -7.86 -0.56
C GLU A 34 -7.09 -8.21 -1.97
N GLY A 35 -6.42 -9.36 -2.12
CA GLY A 35 -5.80 -9.78 -3.38
C GLY A 35 -4.49 -9.05 -3.76
N CYS A 36 -4.23 -7.86 -3.21
CA CYS A 36 -2.92 -7.20 -3.36
C CYS A 36 -1.86 -7.86 -2.48
N TYR A 37 -0.65 -8.01 -3.02
CA TYR A 37 0.52 -8.58 -2.36
C TYR A 37 1.72 -7.62 -2.42
N HIS A 38 2.25 -7.29 -1.24
CA HIS A 38 3.30 -6.30 -1.04
C HIS A 38 4.56 -6.91 -0.41
N GLY A 39 4.82 -8.19 -0.66
CA GLY A 39 5.87 -8.93 0.04
C GLY A 39 5.36 -9.62 1.32
N HIS A 40 6.27 -10.29 2.02
CA HIS A 40 5.95 -11.20 3.12
C HIS A 40 6.40 -10.68 4.51
N SER A 41 6.41 -9.36 4.70
CA SER A 41 6.60 -8.79 6.05
C SER A 41 5.36 -9.05 6.90
N ASP A 42 5.54 -9.34 8.18
CA ASP A 42 4.46 -9.79 9.08
C ASP A 42 3.19 -8.91 9.04
N SER A 43 3.33 -7.58 9.03
CA SER A 43 2.18 -6.67 9.00
C SER A 43 1.38 -6.69 7.69
N LEU A 44 1.86 -7.37 6.65
CA LEU A 44 1.19 -7.50 5.36
C LEU A 44 0.57 -8.90 5.16
N LEU A 45 0.94 -9.88 5.98
CA LEU A 45 0.36 -11.23 5.99
C LEU A 45 -0.91 -11.27 6.83
N VAL A 46 -1.87 -10.42 6.45
CA VAL A 46 -3.09 -10.12 7.19
C VAL A 46 -4.28 -10.14 6.23
N LYS A 47 -5.39 -10.74 6.67
CA LYS A 47 -6.70 -10.69 6.01
C LYS A 47 -7.66 -9.87 6.85
N ALA A 48 -8.81 -9.51 6.26
CA ALA A 48 -9.90 -8.91 7.01
C ALA A 48 -10.31 -9.85 8.15
N GLY A 49 -10.24 -9.37 9.40
CA GLY A 49 -10.75 -10.09 10.54
C GLY A 49 -12.27 -10.01 10.60
N SER A 50 -12.90 -10.96 11.28
CA SER A 50 -14.35 -10.95 11.55
C SER A 50 -14.84 -9.67 12.26
N GLY A 51 -13.93 -8.98 12.97
CA GLY A 51 -14.16 -7.68 13.62
C GLY A 51 -13.59 -6.47 12.87
N LEU A 52 -13.21 -6.56 11.60
CA LEU A 52 -12.55 -5.44 10.91
C LEU A 52 -13.41 -4.16 10.92
N LEU A 53 -14.71 -4.29 10.64
CA LEU A 53 -15.64 -3.16 10.63
C LEU A 53 -15.96 -2.65 12.05
N THR A 54 -15.82 -3.48 13.08
CA THR A 54 -16.20 -3.13 14.47
C THR A 54 -15.02 -2.70 15.33
N LYS A 55 -13.91 -3.44 15.29
CA LYS A 55 -12.69 -3.25 16.08
C LYS A 55 -11.47 -2.77 15.27
N GLY A 56 -11.52 -2.84 13.94
CA GLY A 56 -10.37 -2.47 13.10
C GLY A 56 -9.20 -3.46 13.22
N GLU A 57 -9.48 -4.72 13.57
CA GLU A 57 -8.46 -5.75 13.79
C GLU A 57 -8.37 -6.70 12.59
N GLY A 58 -7.17 -6.84 12.03
CA GLY A 58 -6.87 -7.86 11.02
C GLY A 58 -6.52 -9.20 11.65
N GLU A 59 -6.70 -10.28 10.90
CA GLU A 59 -6.31 -11.64 11.31
C GLU A 59 -5.05 -12.08 10.54
N PRO A 60 -4.04 -12.68 11.20
CA PRO A 60 -2.89 -13.26 10.52
C PRO A 60 -3.31 -14.33 9.50
N THR A 61 -2.65 -14.36 8.34
CA THR A 61 -2.84 -15.41 7.32
C THR A 61 -1.77 -16.49 7.36
N SER A 62 -0.68 -16.27 8.09
CA SER A 62 0.40 -17.23 8.30
C SER A 62 0.54 -17.57 9.78
N LYS A 63 0.71 -18.85 10.10
CA LYS A 63 0.82 -19.35 11.49
C LYS A 63 2.01 -18.75 12.27
N GLY A 64 3.04 -18.28 11.57
CA GLY A 64 4.22 -17.67 12.18
C GLY A 64 4.05 -16.21 12.58
N VAL A 65 2.93 -15.57 12.23
CA VAL A 65 2.70 -14.14 12.49
C VAL A 65 1.88 -13.98 13.78
N PRO A 66 2.43 -13.34 14.83
CA PRO A 66 1.69 -13.04 16.05
C PRO A 66 0.47 -12.15 15.77
N ALA A 67 -0.62 -12.34 16.54
CA ALA A 67 -1.84 -11.54 16.40
C ALA A 67 -1.58 -10.03 16.59
N ASP A 68 -0.63 -9.67 17.47
CA ASP A 68 -0.22 -8.28 17.69
C ASP A 68 0.34 -7.58 16.45
N PHE A 69 0.86 -8.33 15.48
CA PHE A 69 1.38 -7.76 14.23
C PHE A 69 0.29 -7.54 13.19
N ALA A 70 -0.88 -8.17 13.35
CA ALA A 70 -2.01 -8.05 12.45
C ALA A 70 -3.00 -6.94 12.82
N LYS A 71 -3.09 -6.56 14.11
CA LYS A 71 -4.06 -5.59 14.62
C LYS A 71 -3.95 -4.18 14.02
N HIS A 72 -2.79 -3.83 13.47
CA HIS A 72 -2.53 -2.53 12.86
C HIS A 72 -2.69 -2.52 11.33
N THR A 73 -3.26 -3.57 10.74
CA THR A 73 -3.45 -3.68 9.30
C THR A 73 -4.91 -3.87 8.97
N LEU A 74 -5.49 -2.85 8.35
CA LEU A 74 -6.85 -2.85 7.85
C LEU A 74 -6.84 -3.37 6.41
N THR A 75 -7.64 -4.41 6.12
CA THR A 75 -7.71 -5.00 4.78
C THR A 75 -9.07 -4.73 4.16
N LEU A 76 -9.13 -3.92 3.11
CA LEU A 76 -10.38 -3.57 2.42
C LEU A 76 -10.52 -4.32 1.09
N PRO A 77 -11.75 -4.49 0.56
CA PRO A 77 -11.91 -5.01 -0.80
C PRO A 77 -11.30 -4.04 -1.82
N TYR A 78 -10.54 -4.57 -2.78
CA TYR A 78 -10.06 -3.78 -3.92
C TYR A 78 -11.25 -3.28 -4.75
N ASN A 79 -11.17 -2.06 -5.30
CA ASN A 79 -12.25 -1.39 -6.03
C ASN A 79 -13.52 -1.04 -5.21
N ASP A 80 -13.48 -1.09 -3.88
CA ASP A 80 -14.61 -0.65 -3.05
C ASP A 80 -14.35 0.74 -2.44
N ILE A 81 -14.84 1.78 -3.12
CA ILE A 81 -14.74 3.18 -2.68
C ILE A 81 -15.57 3.42 -1.42
N ALA A 82 -16.70 2.73 -1.25
CA ALA A 82 -17.57 2.94 -0.11
C ALA A 82 -16.91 2.41 1.18
N ALA A 83 -16.38 1.19 1.13
CA ALA A 83 -15.62 0.60 2.24
C ALA A 83 -14.39 1.44 2.61
N LEU A 84 -13.69 2.01 1.61
CA LEU A 84 -12.59 2.94 1.84
C LEU A 84 -13.04 4.17 2.63
N LYS A 85 -14.10 4.85 2.18
CA LYS A 85 -14.61 6.06 2.84
C LYS A 85 -15.12 5.76 4.26
N GLU A 86 -15.83 4.65 4.46
CA GLU A 86 -16.30 4.23 5.78
C GLU A 86 -15.12 3.94 6.73
N CYS A 87 -14.09 3.25 6.24
CA CYS A 87 -12.87 2.97 7.00
C CYS A 87 -12.18 4.26 7.45
N PHE A 88 -12.02 5.23 6.55
CA PHE A 88 -11.40 6.52 6.87
C PHE A 88 -12.27 7.39 7.79
N ALA A 89 -13.59 7.39 7.62
CA ALA A 89 -14.50 8.07 8.53
C ALA A 89 -14.34 7.58 9.99
N LYS A 90 -14.05 6.28 10.17
CA LYS A 90 -13.91 5.67 11.50
C LYS A 90 -12.49 5.74 12.07
N PHE A 91 -11.47 5.50 11.23
CA PHE A 91 -10.09 5.29 11.68
C PHE A 91 -9.08 6.25 11.04
N GLY A 92 -9.51 7.21 10.23
CA GLY A 92 -8.62 8.05 9.40
C GLY A 92 -7.51 8.75 10.17
N HIS A 93 -7.78 9.24 11.38
CA HIS A 93 -6.78 9.89 12.24
C HIS A 93 -5.73 8.92 12.83
N GLU A 94 -5.96 7.62 12.75
CA GLU A 94 -5.05 6.57 13.20
C GLU A 94 -4.31 5.87 12.04
N ILE A 95 -4.70 6.17 10.80
CA ILE A 95 -4.10 5.57 9.59
C ILE A 95 -2.87 6.37 9.20
N ALA A 96 -1.72 5.71 9.24
CA ALA A 96 -0.43 6.23 8.78
C ALA A 96 -0.37 6.29 7.25
N GLY A 97 -0.89 5.28 6.57
CA GLY A 97 -0.87 5.25 5.11
C GLY A 97 -1.70 4.13 4.49
N VAL A 98 -1.91 4.28 3.19
CA VAL A 98 -2.59 3.31 2.33
C VAL A 98 -1.57 2.77 1.33
N ILE A 99 -1.48 1.45 1.20
CA ILE A 99 -0.65 0.78 0.19
C ILE A 99 -1.51 -0.01 -0.78
N ILE A 100 -1.22 0.12 -2.09
CA ILE A 100 -2.00 -0.51 -3.16
C ILE A 100 -1.16 -0.88 -4.37
N GLU A 101 -1.48 -1.99 -5.03
CA GLU A 101 -1.06 -2.23 -6.42
C GLU A 101 -2.00 -1.44 -7.35
N PRO A 102 -1.51 -0.42 -8.09
CA PRO A 102 -2.37 0.48 -8.84
C PRO A 102 -3.13 -0.24 -9.97
N VAL A 103 -2.55 -1.31 -10.51
CA VAL A 103 -3.23 -2.39 -11.23
C VAL A 103 -2.84 -3.67 -10.50
N ALA A 104 -3.80 -4.35 -9.89
CA ALA A 104 -3.50 -5.57 -9.15
C ALA A 104 -3.04 -6.66 -10.12
N GLY A 105 -1.91 -7.31 -9.82
CA GLY A 105 -1.37 -8.43 -10.59
C GLY A 105 -1.35 -9.75 -9.84
N ASN A 106 -1.38 -9.72 -8.50
CA ASN A 106 -1.28 -10.92 -7.66
C ASN A 106 -2.62 -11.65 -7.44
N MET A 107 -3.73 -11.05 -7.86
CA MET A 107 -5.05 -11.70 -7.96
C MET A 107 -5.50 -11.80 -9.43
N ASN A 108 -4.55 -12.13 -10.32
CA ASN A 108 -4.64 -11.93 -11.76
C ASN A 108 -4.61 -10.42 -12.11
N MET A 109 -4.81 -10.06 -13.38
CA MET A 109 -4.83 -8.67 -13.83
C MET A 109 -6.19 -8.01 -13.59
N VAL A 110 -6.31 -7.25 -12.50
CA VAL A 110 -7.52 -6.49 -12.16
C VAL A 110 -7.21 -5.00 -12.20
N LYS A 111 -7.87 -4.28 -13.10
CA LYS A 111 -7.73 -2.83 -13.23
C LYS A 111 -8.53 -2.10 -12.14
N PRO A 112 -8.07 -0.90 -11.71
CA PRO A 112 -8.87 -0.06 -10.85
C PRO A 112 -10.14 0.38 -11.59
N ILE A 113 -11.28 0.44 -10.89
CA ILE A 113 -12.46 1.12 -11.41
C ILE A 113 -12.21 2.62 -11.47
N ASP A 114 -12.98 3.32 -12.32
CA ASP A 114 -12.88 4.77 -12.45
C ASP A 114 -13.06 5.46 -11.09
N GLY A 115 -12.16 6.40 -10.81
CA GLY A 115 -12.16 7.17 -9.56
C GLY A 115 -11.59 6.44 -8.33
N PHE A 116 -11.28 5.15 -8.37
CA PHE A 116 -10.80 4.42 -7.18
C PHE A 116 -9.46 4.96 -6.66
N LEU A 117 -8.45 5.11 -7.54
CA LEU A 117 -7.15 5.64 -7.15
C LEU A 117 -7.23 7.11 -6.71
N GLN A 118 -8.13 7.89 -7.32
CA GLN A 118 -8.38 9.27 -6.92
C GLN A 118 -9.04 9.33 -5.53
N ALA A 119 -10.00 8.45 -5.26
CA ALA A 119 -10.63 8.37 -3.94
C ALA A 119 -9.60 8.04 -2.84
N ILE A 120 -8.61 7.18 -3.11
CA ILE A 120 -7.51 6.92 -2.18
C ILE A 120 -6.67 8.18 -1.95
N ARG A 121 -6.32 8.89 -3.03
CA ARG A 121 -5.59 10.16 -2.93
C ARG A 121 -6.36 11.17 -2.07
N ASP A 122 -7.65 11.33 -2.33
CA ASP A 122 -8.51 12.30 -1.65
C ASP A 122 -8.60 12.01 -0.15
N VAL A 123 -8.86 10.76 0.26
CA VAL A 123 -8.91 10.42 1.70
C VAL A 123 -7.55 10.53 2.38
N CYS A 124 -6.45 10.22 1.67
CA CYS A 124 -5.11 10.43 2.20
C CYS A 124 -4.80 11.92 2.43
N ASP A 125 -5.23 12.79 1.52
CA ASP A 125 -5.04 14.24 1.65
C ASP A 125 -5.91 14.86 2.75
N GLU A 126 -7.15 14.39 2.89
CA GLU A 126 -8.08 14.80 3.93
C GLU A 126 -7.55 14.42 5.32
N TYR A 127 -7.21 13.15 5.52
CA TYR A 127 -6.81 12.63 6.83
C TYR A 127 -5.32 12.73 7.13
N LYS A 128 -4.52 13.26 6.19
CA LYS A 128 -3.05 13.36 6.30
C LYS A 128 -2.39 11.99 6.47
N SER A 129 -2.87 11.01 5.72
CA SER A 129 -2.25 9.69 5.60
C SER A 129 -1.34 9.66 4.37
N VAL A 130 -0.29 8.85 4.41
CA VAL A 130 0.65 8.68 3.29
C VAL A 130 0.07 7.74 2.24
N PHE A 131 -0.04 8.20 1.01
CA PHE A 131 -0.45 7.35 -0.11
C PHE A 131 0.77 6.65 -0.73
N ILE A 132 0.82 5.32 -0.63
CA ILE A 132 1.89 4.47 -1.15
C ILE A 132 1.36 3.67 -2.34
N ILE A 133 1.97 3.86 -3.50
CA ILE A 133 1.71 3.01 -4.67
C ILE A 133 2.82 1.97 -4.80
N ASP A 134 2.42 0.70 -4.80
CA ASP A 134 3.30 -0.41 -5.07
C ASP A 134 3.43 -0.69 -6.57
N GLU A 135 4.47 -0.11 -7.16
CA GLU A 135 4.82 -0.28 -8.57
C GLU A 135 5.94 -1.31 -8.78
N VAL A 136 6.14 -2.24 -7.85
CA VAL A 136 7.11 -3.34 -8.02
C VAL A 136 6.79 -4.17 -9.27
N MET A 137 5.52 -4.31 -9.66
CA MET A 137 5.14 -4.98 -10.92
C MET A 137 4.81 -4.00 -12.05
N THR A 138 4.11 -2.91 -11.76
CA THR A 138 3.56 -1.99 -12.77
C THR A 138 4.56 -0.93 -13.23
N GLY A 139 5.55 -0.60 -12.41
CA GLY A 139 6.55 0.45 -12.68
C GLY A 139 7.40 0.10 -13.88
N PHE A 140 7.51 1.02 -14.84
CA PHE A 140 8.19 0.82 -16.14
C PHE A 140 7.60 -0.31 -17.00
N ARG A 141 6.49 -0.93 -16.59
CA ARG A 141 5.79 -2.01 -17.31
C ARG A 141 4.53 -1.49 -17.99
N VAL A 142 3.66 -0.85 -17.22
CA VAL A 142 2.36 -0.35 -17.71
C VAL A 142 2.58 0.87 -18.60
N ALA A 143 3.52 1.73 -18.22
CA ALA A 143 4.04 2.83 -19.01
C ALA A 143 5.45 3.18 -18.53
N LEU A 144 6.16 4.05 -19.26
CA LEU A 144 7.48 4.54 -18.85
C LEU A 144 7.45 5.18 -17.45
N GLY A 145 6.39 5.94 -17.14
CA GLY A 145 6.17 6.54 -15.82
C GLY A 145 5.43 5.65 -14.83
N GLY A 146 5.28 4.35 -15.11
CA GLY A 146 4.46 3.43 -14.30
C GLY A 146 2.96 3.66 -14.44
N ALA A 147 2.17 2.89 -13.71
CA ALA A 147 0.71 3.02 -13.68
C ALA A 147 0.28 4.40 -13.14
N GLN A 148 1.02 4.98 -12.19
CA GLN A 148 0.72 6.32 -11.67
C GLN A 148 0.65 7.39 -12.78
N SER A 149 1.46 7.26 -13.84
CA SER A 149 1.42 8.16 -15.00
C SER A 149 0.21 7.94 -15.91
N VAL A 150 -0.25 6.69 -16.03
CA VAL A 150 -1.43 6.34 -16.84
C VAL A 150 -2.71 6.80 -16.18
N TYR A 151 -2.81 6.61 -14.86
CA TYR A 151 -3.99 7.01 -14.08
C TYR A 151 -3.91 8.44 -13.55
N ASN A 152 -2.86 9.19 -13.90
CA ASN A 152 -2.62 10.57 -13.50
C ASN A 152 -2.81 10.82 -11.99
N VAL A 153 -2.29 9.90 -11.17
CA VAL A 153 -2.39 9.97 -9.71
C VAL A 153 -1.00 10.13 -9.10
N LYS A 154 -0.86 11.06 -8.16
CA LYS A 154 0.44 11.34 -7.51
C LYS A 154 0.48 10.74 -6.11
N PRO A 155 1.21 9.62 -5.89
CA PRO A 155 1.42 9.09 -4.55
C PRO A 155 2.44 9.93 -3.78
N ASP A 156 2.46 9.76 -2.46
CA ASP A 156 3.50 10.33 -1.60
C ASP A 156 4.77 9.47 -1.66
N LEU A 157 4.61 8.14 -1.70
CA LEU A 157 5.70 7.17 -1.86
C LEU A 157 5.38 6.18 -2.99
N THR A 158 6.41 5.74 -3.69
CA THR A 158 6.34 4.65 -4.67
C THR A 158 7.36 3.59 -4.31
N THR A 159 6.95 2.31 -4.34
CA THR A 159 7.87 1.18 -4.27
C THR A 159 8.10 0.58 -5.65
N LEU A 160 9.33 0.15 -5.91
CA LEU A 160 9.80 -0.35 -7.19
C LEU A 160 10.62 -1.62 -6.97
N GLY A 161 10.70 -2.45 -8.01
CA GLY A 161 11.46 -3.68 -8.04
C GLY A 161 11.46 -4.24 -9.44
N LYS A 162 11.72 -5.55 -9.58
CA LYS A 162 11.69 -6.27 -10.85
C LYS A 162 12.49 -5.57 -11.96
N ILE A 163 11.84 -4.76 -12.79
CA ILE A 163 12.43 -4.09 -13.96
C ILE A 163 13.64 -3.23 -13.59
N ILE A 164 13.62 -2.54 -12.45
CA ILE A 164 14.74 -1.68 -12.05
C ILE A 164 16.04 -2.45 -11.78
N GLY A 165 15.93 -3.75 -11.50
CA GLY A 165 17.08 -4.65 -11.34
C GLY A 165 17.45 -5.40 -12.61
N ALA A 166 16.63 -5.31 -13.67
CA ALA A 166 16.82 -6.01 -14.94
C ALA A 166 17.16 -7.51 -14.80
N GLY A 167 16.53 -8.18 -13.81
CA GLY A 167 16.76 -9.61 -13.51
C GLY A 167 17.68 -9.85 -12.31
N LEU A 168 18.36 -8.83 -11.79
CA LEU A 168 19.11 -8.88 -10.53
C LEU A 168 18.21 -8.54 -9.32
N PRO A 169 18.54 -9.03 -8.11
CA PRO A 169 17.82 -8.69 -6.89
C PRO A 169 17.99 -7.21 -6.52
N VAL A 170 17.01 -6.40 -6.89
CA VAL A 170 16.97 -4.97 -6.60
C VAL A 170 15.54 -4.53 -6.31
N GLY A 171 15.39 -3.74 -5.24
CA GLY A 171 14.20 -2.96 -4.93
C GLY A 171 14.56 -1.49 -4.73
N ALA A 172 13.54 -0.65 -4.69
CA ALA A 172 13.70 0.74 -4.28
C ALA A 172 12.38 1.27 -3.72
N PHE A 173 12.47 2.28 -2.86
CA PHE A 173 11.33 3.12 -2.54
C PHE A 173 11.76 4.59 -2.61
N GLY A 174 10.83 5.48 -2.93
CA GLY A 174 11.12 6.90 -3.04
C GLY A 174 9.86 7.74 -3.14
N GLY A 175 10.01 9.03 -2.90
CA GLY A 175 8.88 9.96 -2.85
C GLY A 175 9.31 11.40 -2.78
N LYS A 176 8.56 12.21 -2.04
CA LYS A 176 8.88 13.61 -1.74
C LYS A 176 10.15 13.73 -0.88
N ARG A 177 10.73 14.92 -0.85
CA ARG A 177 11.98 15.19 -0.09
C ARG A 177 11.75 15.32 1.41
N GLU A 178 10.68 16.01 1.82
CA GLU A 178 10.27 16.20 3.22
C GLU A 178 9.77 14.91 3.89
#